data_AF-A0A1H9IPP1-F1
#
_entry.id   AF-A0A1H9IPP1-F1
#
_cell.length_a   1.000
_cell.length_b   1.000
_cell.length_c   1.000
_cell.angle_alpha   90.00
_cell.angle_beta   90.00
_cell.angle_gamma   90.00
#
_symmetry.space_group_name_H-M   'P 1'
#
loop_
_entity.id
_entity.type
_entity.pdbx_description
1 polymer ?
#
loop_
_entity_poly.entity_id
_entity_poly.type
_entity_poly.pdbx_seq_one_letter_code
_entity_poly.pdbx_strand_id
1 'polypeptide(L)' 'MLNTITNSPYLILLSALILFITSGYETIHTLNDFTLSTHHGILVFSIIQIIKVIPEIMHGLQEIEDADEIMEKRLSN' A
#
# COMPACT_ATOMS: atom_id res chain seq x y z
N MET A 1 -11.79 8.92 -15.28
CA MET A 1 -10.40 8.44 -15.45
C MET A 1 -9.54 8.69 -14.21
N LEU A 2 -9.45 9.92 -13.70
CA LEU A 2 -8.62 10.22 -12.51
C LEU A 2 -9.02 9.39 -11.27
N ASN A 3 -10.33 9.22 -11.04
CA ASN A 3 -10.84 8.46 -9.90
C ASN A 3 -10.42 6.97 -9.92
N THR A 4 -10.29 6.36 -11.09
CA THR A 4 -9.84 4.97 -11.22
C THR A 4 -8.37 4.82 -10.85
N ILE A 5 -7.56 5.81 -11.19
CA ILE A 5 -6.12 5.82 -10.92
C ILE A 5 -5.88 6.08 -9.42
N THR A 6 -6.59 7.04 -8.83
CA THR A 6 -6.41 7.41 -7.42
C THR A 6 -6.93 6.36 -6.43
N ASN A 7 -7.79 5.43 -6.86
CA ASN A 7 -8.28 4.34 -6.02
C ASN A 7 -7.59 2.99 -6.32
N SER A 8 -6.51 2.99 -7.12
CA SER A 8 -5.78 1.75 -7.38
C SER A 8 -4.95 1.37 -6.14
N PRO A 9 -5.22 0.21 -5.48
CA PRO A 9 -4.50 -0.20 -4.29
C PRO A 9 -3.00 -0.33 -4.56
N TYR A 10 -2.62 -0.81 -5.76
CA TYR A 10 -1.21 -0.91 -6.16
C TYR A 10 -0.49 0.44 -6.26
N LEU A 11 -1.17 1.47 -6.78
CA LEU A 11 -0.59 2.82 -6.87
C LEU A 11 -0.52 3.49 -5.49
N ILE A 12 -1.50 3.23 -4.62
CA ILE A 12 -1.48 3.69 -3.23
C ILE A 12 -0.33 3.01 -2.48
N LEU A 13 -0.13 1.69 -2.67
CA LEU A 13 0.99 0.97 -2.06
C LEU A 13 2.34 1.52 -2.53
N LEU A 14 2.50 1.71 -3.84
CA LEU A 14 3.74 2.23 -4.43
C LEU A 14 4.06 3.63 -3.90
N SER A 15 3.07 4.53 -3.87
CA SER A 15 3.27 5.88 -3.36
C SER A 15 3.58 5.88 -1.86
N ALA A 16 2.88 5.06 -1.07
CA ALA A 16 3.17 4.90 0.35
C ALA A 16 4.58 4.34 0.59
N LEU A 17 5.06 3.40 -0.23
CA LEU A 17 6.41 2.85 -0.13
C LEU A 17 7.48 3.91 -0.45
N ILE A 18 7.28 4.72 -1.50
CA ILE A 18 8.19 5.82 -1.83
C ILE A 18 8.27 6.82 -0.67
N LEU A 19 7.12 7.19 -0.10
CA LEU A 19 7.05 8.09 1.05
C LEU A 19 7.73 7.49 2.28
N PHE A 20 7.51 6.21 2.55
CA PHE A 20 8.13 5.51 3.68
C PHE A 20 9.65 5.49 3.57
N ILE A 21 10.19 5.15 2.40
CA ILE A 21 11.64 5.11 2.17
C ILE A 21 12.26 6.50 2.31
N THR A 22 11.63 7.50 1.68
CA THR A 22 12.18 8.87 1.64
C THR A 22 12.14 9.51 3.02
N SER A 23 10.99 9.47 3.68
CA SER A 23 10.83 10.02 5.03
C SER A 23 11.57 9.21 6.09
N GLY A 24 11.77 7.91 5.88
CA GLY A 24 12.58 7.06 6.75
C GLY A 24 14.06 7.44 6.67
N TYR A 25 14.58 7.66 5.46
CA TYR A 25 15.95 8.15 5.26
C TYR A 25 16.16 9.52 5.90
N GLU A 26 15.26 10.47 5.64
CA GLU A 26 15.32 11.81 6.24
C GLU A 26 15.22 11.76 7.77
N THR A 27 14.31 10.94 8.30
CA THR A 27 14.13 10.78 9.74
C THR A 27 15.40 10.25 10.38
N ILE A 28 16.00 9.18 9.86
CA ILE A 28 17.24 8.59 10.40
C ILE A 28 18.40 9.59 10.34
N HIS A 29 18.53 10.35 9.24
CA HIS A 29 19.62 11.31 9.06
C HIS A 29 19.46 12.58 9.91
N THR A 30 18.23 12.94 10.28
CA THR A 30 17.90 14.16 11.04
C THR A 30 17.72 13.88 12.54
N LEU A 31 17.88 12.63 13.00
CA LEU A 31 17.71 12.26 14.42
C LEU A 31 18.55 13.08 15.42
N ASN A 32 19.67 13.66 14.97
CA ASN A 32 20.52 14.52 15.81
C ASN A 32 19.89 15.89 16.10
N ASP A 33 19.04 16.39 15.20
CA ASP A 33 18.28 17.61 15.41
C ASP A 33 16.88 17.19 15.86
N PHE A 34 16.64 17.23 17.17
CA PHE A 34 15.37 16.89 17.83
C PHE A 34 14.25 17.90 17.52
N THR A 35 14.19 18.39 16.28
CA THR A 35 13.04 19.10 15.73
C THR A 35 12.05 18.06 15.22
N LEU A 36 10.92 17.95 15.92
CA LEU A 36 9.77 17.13 15.56
C LEU A 36 9.12 17.70 14.28
N SER A 37 9.81 17.51 13.16
CA SER A 37 9.51 18.12 11.86
C SER A 37 8.56 17.25 11.04
N THR A 38 7.96 17.83 9.99
CA THR A 38 6.97 17.23 9.07
C THR A 38 7.37 15.84 8.56
N HIS A 39 8.66 15.53 8.48
CA HIS A 39 9.21 14.25 8.05
C HIS A 39 8.74 13.05 8.89
N HIS A 40 8.59 13.20 10.21
CA HIS A 40 8.06 12.12 11.06
C HIS A 40 6.56 11.86 10.80
N GLY A 41 5.79 12.90 10.47
CA GLY A 41 4.37 12.78 10.12
C GLY A 41 4.17 12.00 8.82
N ILE A 42 5.01 12.25 7.81
CA ILE A 42 4.99 11.52 6.53
C ILE A 42 5.36 10.06 6.74
N LEU A 43 6.32 9.76 7.62
CA LEU A 43 6.71 8.40 7.96
C LEU A 43 5.53 7.62 8.57
N VAL A 44 4.88 8.19 9.59
CA VAL A 44 3.71 7.55 10.22
C VAL A 44 2.56 7.40 9.22
N PHE A 45 2.29 8.43 8.41
CA PHE A 45 1.25 8.38 7.38
C PHE A 45 1.51 7.25 6.37
N SER A 46 2.74 7.11 5.90
CA SER A 46 3.11 6.07 4.94
C SER A 46 2.94 4.66 5.51
N ILE A 47 3.28 4.44 6.79
CA ILE A 47 3.06 3.15 7.48
C ILE A 47 1.57 2.82 7.51
N ILE A 48 0.72 3.78 7.91
CA ILE A 48 -0.73 3.58 7.99
C ILE A 48 -1.29 3.24 6.60
N GLN A 49 -0.84 3.91 5.55
CA GLN A 49 -1.29 3.62 4.19
C GLN A 49 -0.87 2.23 3.71
N ILE A 50 0.36 1.80 4.00
CA ILE A 50 0.82 0.44 3.69
C ILE A 50 -0.08 -0.59 4.38
N ILE A 51 -0.31 -0.44 5.69
CA ILE A 51 -1.15 -1.35 6.48
C ILE A 51 -2.58 -1.41 5.92
N LYS A 52 -3.14 -0.27 5.53
CA LYS A 52 -4.50 -0.18 4.99
C LYS A 52 -4.65 -0.91 3.65
N VAL A 53 -3.64 -0.85 2.78
CA VAL A 53 -3.72 -1.42 1.43
C VAL A 53 -3.48 -2.92 1.38
N ILE A 54 -2.71 -3.47 2.33
CA ILE A 54 -2.47 -4.93 2.41
C ILE A 54 -3.76 -5.76 2.35
N PRO A 55 -4.79 -5.53 3.21
CA PRO A 55 -6.02 -6.31 3.16
C PRO A 55 -6.75 -6.15 1.83
N GLU A 56 -6.77 -4.94 1.23
CA GLU A 56 -7.41 -4.72 -0.08
C GLU A 56 -6.78 -5.58 -1.18
N ILE A 57 -5.45 -5.72 -1.17
CA ILE A 57 -4.74 -6.61 -2.12
C ILE A 57 -5.02 -8.08 -1.83
N MET A 58 -5.03 -8.48 -0.55
CA MET A 58 -5.34 -9.87 -0.17
C MET A 58 -6.75 -10.29 -0.60
N HIS A 59 -7.73 -9.41 -0.38
CA HIS A 59 -9.11 -9.65 -0.84
C HIS A 59 -9.17 -9.82 -2.36
N GLY A 60 -8.51 -8.95 -3.12
CA GLY A 60 -8.47 -9.07 -4.59
C GLY A 60 -7.80 -10.36 -5.08
N LEU A 61 -6.76 -10.85 -4.39
CA LEU A 61 -6.12 -12.14 -4.71
C LEU A 61 -7.04 -13.32 -4.42
N GLN A 62 -7.74 -13.29 -3.28
CA GLN A 62 -8.70 -14.33 -2.91
C GLN A 62 -9.85 -14.42 -3.92
N GLU A 63 -10.38 -13.28 -4.39
CA GLU A 63 -11.43 -13.26 -5.41
C GLU A 63 -10.98 -13.88 -6.75
N ILE A 64 -9.70 -13.74 -7.11
CA ILE A 64 -9.14 -14.37 -8.31
C ILE A 64 -9.04 -15.88 -8.12
N GLU A 65 -8.55 -16.34 -6.98
CA GLU A 65 -8.47 -17.77 -6.64
C GLU A 65 -9.86 -18.43 -6.64
N ASP A 66 -10.84 -17.80 -6.00
CA ASP A 66 -12.23 -18.26 -5.99
C ASP A 66 -12.83 -18.31 -7.41
N ALA A 67 -12.51 -17.32 -8.26
CA ALA A 67 -12.97 -17.30 -9.65
C ALA A 67 -12.36 -18.42 -10.50
N ASP A 68 -11.08 -18.72 -10.30
CA ASP A 68 -10.38 -19.82 -10.96
C ASP A 68 -10.97 -21.18 -10.57
N GLU A 69 -11.26 -21.41 -9.28
CA GLU A 69 -11.89 -22.66 -8.79
C GLU A 69 -13.28 -22.86 -9.41
N ILE A 70 -14.11 -21.80 -9.46
CA ILE A 70 -15.44 -21.85 -10.06
C ILE A 70 -15.35 -22.17 -11.57
N MET A 71 -14.36 -21.61 -12.26
CA MET A 71 -14.16 -21.84 -13.69
C MET A 71 -13.73 -23.28 -13.96
N GLU A 72 -12.81 -23.84 -13.18
CA GLU A 72 -12.38 -25.24 -13.28
C GLU A 72 -13.56 -26.19 -13.08
N LYS A 73 -14.38 -25.95 -12.04
CA LYS A 73 -15.57 -26.76 -11.74
C LYS A 73 -16.65 -26.70 -12.83
N ARG A 74 -16.71 -25.61 -13.60
CA ARG A 74 -17.61 -25.50 -14.77
C ARG A 74 -17.10 -26.24 -16.00
N LEU A 75 -15.78 -26.36 -16.15
CA LEU A 75 -15.16 -27.07 -17.26
C LEU A 75 -15.09 -28.59 -17.04
N SER A 76 -15.15 -29.04 -15.78
CA SER A 76 -15.14 -30.46 -15.41
C SER A 76 -16.53 -31.14 -15.35
N ASN A 77 -17.62 -30.40 -15.60
CA ASN A 77 -19.01 -30.87 -15.63
C ASN A 77 -19.57 -30.82 -17.06
#